data_AF-A0A2I0NVV1-F1
#
_entry.id   AF-A0A2I0NVV1-F1
#
_cell.length_a   1.000
_cell.length_b   1.000
_cell.length_c   1.000
_cell.angle_alpha   90.00
_cell.angle_beta   90.00
_cell.angle_gamma   90.00
#
_symmetry.space_group_name_H-M   'P 1'
#
loop_
_entity.id
_entity.type
_entity.pdbx_description
1 polymer ?
#
loop_
_entity_poly.entity_id
_entity_poly.type
_entity_poly.pdbx_seq_one_letter_code
_entity_poly.pdbx_strand_id
1 'polypeptide(L)' 'MKTEMPLSKPIRRFLTTTEELLDTEISLLRQPDAEPGGTLVDIYTYDIERNVIIFPAQYVGLLKDFIIAKHCTNLMIKGA' A
#
# COMPACT_ATOMS: atom_id res chain seq x y z
N MET A 1 9.67 9.20 5.02
CA MET A 1 10.27 9.51 3.71
C MET A 1 9.35 8.96 2.63
N LYS A 2 8.58 9.80 1.93
CA LYS A 2 7.87 9.37 0.72
C LYS A 2 8.93 9.07 -0.33
N THR A 3 9.38 7.82 -0.42
CA THR A 3 10.30 7.39 -1.47
C THR A 3 9.69 7.76 -2.82
N GLU A 4 10.45 8.45 -3.68
CA GLU A 4 10.12 8.75 -5.08
C GLU A 4 10.00 7.46 -5.90
N MET A 5 9.03 6.64 -5.56
CA MET A 5 8.75 5.39 -6.22
C MET A 5 7.92 5.69 -7.46
N PRO A 6 8.34 5.23 -8.65
CA PRO A 6 7.59 5.49 -9.87
C PRO A 6 6.31 4.66 -9.87
N LEU A 7 5.21 5.28 -9.46
CA LEU A 7 3.86 4.72 -9.50
C LEU A 7 3.15 5.15 -10.76
N SER A 8 2.32 4.28 -11.36
CA SER A 8 1.44 4.74 -12.44
C SER A 8 0.45 5.78 -11.91
N LYS A 9 -0.03 6.66 -12.82
CA LYS A 9 -0.99 7.72 -12.46
C LYS A 9 -2.27 7.16 -11.79
N PRO A 10 -2.87 6.04 -12.26
CA PRO A 10 -4.03 5.45 -11.59
C PRO A 10 -3.75 5.02 -10.16
N ILE A 11 -2.58 4.41 -9.89
CA ILE A 11 -2.23 3.94 -8.55
C ILE A 11 -1.96 5.08 -7.59
N ARG A 12 -1.31 6.16 -8.05
CA ARG A 12 -1.16 7.38 -7.23
C ARG A 12 -2.51 7.95 -6.82
N ARG A 13 -3.45 8.06 -7.77
CA ARG A 13 -4.79 8.54 -7.48
C ARG A 13 -5.52 7.62 -6.51
N PHE A 14 -5.42 6.31 -6.71
CA PHE A 14 -6.11 5.36 -5.85
C PHE A 14 -5.57 5.40 -4.41
N LEU A 15 -4.24 5.41 -4.23
CA LEU A 15 -3.61 5.60 -2.93
C LEU A 15 -4.11 6.86 -2.23
N THR A 16 -4.04 8.02 -2.90
CA THR A 16 -4.50 9.28 -2.33
C THR A 16 -5.98 9.24 -1.97
N THR A 17 -6.85 8.71 -2.83
CA THR A 17 -8.27 8.57 -2.53
C THR A 17 -8.53 7.62 -1.35
N THR A 18 -7.76 6.54 -1.21
CA THR A 18 -7.86 5.65 -0.05
C THR A 18 -7.44 6.36 1.25
N GLU A 19 -6.32 7.08 1.23
CA GLU A 19 -5.84 7.88 2.37
C GLU A 19 -6.89 8.94 2.80
N GLU A 20 -7.47 9.66 1.84
CA GLU A 20 -8.49 10.68 2.08
C GLU A 20 -9.80 10.11 2.65
N LEU A 21 -10.29 8.99 2.10
CA LEU A 21 -11.56 8.40 2.53
C LEU A 21 -11.49 7.76 3.91
N LEU A 22 -10.33 7.21 4.28
CA LEU A 22 -10.12 6.53 5.56
C LEU A 22 -9.46 7.43 6.61
N ASP A 23 -9.22 8.71 6.28
CA ASP A 23 -8.50 9.67 7.13
C ASP A 23 -7.20 9.10 7.72
N THR A 24 -6.35 8.53 6.85
CA THR A 24 -5.15 7.79 7.24
C THR A 24 -3.97 8.02 6.29
N GLU A 25 -2.77 7.59 6.70
CA GLU A 25 -1.57 7.56 5.85
C GLU A 25 -1.21 6.12 5.47
N ILE A 26 -0.80 5.92 4.22
CA ILE A 26 -0.29 4.65 3.70
C ILE A 26 1.20 4.80 3.36
N SER A 27 2.04 4.13 4.13
CA SER A 27 3.47 4.00 3.83
C SER A 27 3.73 2.81 2.90
N LEU A 28 4.55 3.03 1.87
CA LEU A 28 4.99 1.98 0.95
C LEU A 28 6.41 1.54 1.31
N LEU A 29 6.60 0.25 1.60
CA LEU A 29 7.88 -0.31 1.98
C LEU A 29 8.31 -1.41 0.98
N ARG A 30 9.53 -1.28 0.47
CA ARG A 30 10.16 -2.28 -0.40
C ARG A 30 11.11 -3.12 0.42
N GLN A 31 10.92 -4.43 0.44
CA GLN A 31 11.75 -5.37 1.18
C GLN A 31 12.11 -6.59 0.32
N PRO A 32 13.38 -7.05 0.29
CA PRO A 32 13.78 -8.23 -0.48
C PRO A 32 13.09 -9.53 -0.05
N ASP A 33 12.75 -9.63 1.24
CA ASP A 33 12.15 -10.77 1.93
C ASP A 33 10.62 -10.68 2.07
N ALA A 34 10.00 -9.66 1.47
CA ALA A 34 8.55 -9.53 1.46
C ALA A 34 7.88 -10.70 0.71
N GLU A 35 6.69 -11.09 1.17
CA GLU A 35 5.92 -12.13 0.48
C GLU A 35 5.57 -11.75 -0.97
N PRO A 36 5.51 -12.71 -1.91
CA PRO A 36 5.16 -12.43 -3.31
C PRO A 36 3.83 -11.70 -3.49
N GLY A 37 2.86 -11.96 -2.59
CA GLY A 37 1.54 -11.31 -2.60
C GLY A 37 1.50 -9.92 -1.95
N GLY A 38 2.64 -9.46 -1.41
CA GLY A 38 2.76 -8.32 -0.51
C GLY A 38 2.06 -8.53 0.83
N THR A 39 2.44 -7.76 1.82
CA THR A 39 1.86 -7.78 3.17
C THR A 39 1.23 -6.42 3.45
N LEU A 40 0.01 -6.44 4.00
CA LEU A 40 -0.64 -5.27 4.57
C LEU A 40 -0.55 -5.34 6.09
N VAL A 41 0.03 -4.30 6.68
CA VAL A 41 0.07 -4.07 8.13
C VAL A 41 -0.78 -2.85 8.38
N ASP A 42 -2.00 -3.06 8.89
CA ASP A 42 -3.05 -2.02 8.98
C ASP A 42 -3.55 -1.76 10.39
N ILE A 43 -4.08 -0.55 10.58
CA ILE A 43 -4.61 -0.05 11.87
C ILE A 43 -5.84 -0.82 12.37
N TYR A 44 -6.55 -1.53 11.47
CA TYR A 44 -7.74 -2.29 11.83
C TYR A 44 -7.41 -3.68 12.36
N THR A 45 -6.20 -4.16 12.09
CA THR A 45 -5.72 -5.48 12.48
C THR A 45 -4.69 -5.42 13.61
N TYR A 46 -3.91 -4.34 13.65
CA TYR A 46 -2.83 -4.15 14.61
C TYR A 46 -2.96 -2.81 15.32
N ASP A 47 -2.47 -2.73 16.57
CA ASP A 47 -2.42 -1.49 17.35
C ASP A 47 -1.24 -0.60 16.87
N ILE A 48 -1.44 0.06 15.73
CA ILE A 48 -0.45 0.90 15.06
C ILE A 48 -1.09 2.20 14.57
N GLU A 49 -0.27 3.23 14.33
CA GLU A 49 -0.78 4.57 13.98
C GLU A 49 -1.01 4.79 12.47
N ARG A 50 -0.47 3.94 11.61
CA ARG A 50 -0.57 4.09 10.15
C ARG A 50 -0.50 2.78 9.41
N ASN A 51 -1.03 2.78 8.19
CA ASN A 51 -1.04 1.62 7.33
C ASN A 51 0.30 1.49 6.58
N VAL A 52 0.80 0.27 6.44
CA VAL A 52 2.04 -0.03 5.71
C VAL A 52 1.77 -1.16 4.71
N ILE A 53 2.06 -0.88 3.44
CA ILE A 53 2.05 -1.89 2.37
C ILE A 53 3.50 -2.28 2.07
N ILE A 54 3.83 -3.53 2.35
CA ILE A 54 5.15 -4.12 2.13
C ILE A 54 5.10 -4.98 0.87
N PHE A 55 6.07 -4.84 -0.02
CA PHE A 55 6.13 -5.66 -1.23
C PHE A 55 7.58 -5.94 -1.68
N PRO A 56 7.79 -6.98 -2.52
CA PRO A 56 9.13 -7.41 -2.91
C PRO A 56 9.91 -6.30 -3.62
N ALA A 57 11.16 -6.08 -3.21
CA ALA A 57 12.01 -5.02 -3.76
C ALA A 57 12.24 -5.14 -5.28
N GLN A 58 12.23 -6.38 -5.80
CA GLN A 58 12.38 -6.71 -7.22
C GLN A 58 11.10 -6.45 -8.05
N TYR A 59 9.96 -6.17 -7.42
CA TYR A 59 8.73 -5.90 -8.14
C TYR A 59 8.69 -4.45 -8.61
N VAL A 60 8.73 -4.30 -9.93
CA VAL A 60 8.73 -3.02 -10.65
C VAL A 60 7.53 -2.92 -11.59
N GLY A 61 7.26 -1.72 -12.11
CA GLY A 61 6.18 -1.50 -13.07
C GLY A 61 4.82 -1.96 -12.55
N LEU A 62 4.15 -2.83 -13.31
CA LEU A 62 2.80 -3.32 -13.04
C LEU A 62 2.71 -4.24 -11.82
N LEU A 63 3.77 -5.00 -11.49
CA LEU A 63 3.70 -5.97 -10.39
C LEU A 63 3.55 -5.28 -9.03
N LYS A 64 4.36 -4.24 -8.75
CA LYS A 64 4.17 -3.44 -7.53
C LYS A 64 2.84 -2.68 -7.52
N ASP A 65 2.42 -2.17 -8.67
CA ASP A 65 1.18 -1.40 -8.82
C ASP A 65 -0.04 -2.27 -8.50
N PHE A 66 -0.03 -3.54 -8.93
CA PHE A 66 -1.05 -4.52 -8.61
C PHE A 66 -1.12 -4.81 -7.11
N ILE A 67 0.03 -5.04 -6.45
CA ILE A 67 0.08 -5.30 -5.01
C ILE A 67 -0.46 -4.11 -4.22
N ILE A 68 -0.06 -2.89 -4.58
CA ILE A 68 -0.54 -1.66 -3.94
C ILE A 68 -2.06 -1.56 -4.11
N ALA A 69 -2.59 -1.71 -5.32
CA ALA A 69 -4.03 -1.65 -5.56
C ALA A 69 -4.81 -2.71 -4.78
N LYS A 70 -4.32 -3.95 -4.75
CA LYS A 70 -4.91 -5.05 -3.98
C LYS A 70 -5.03 -4.66 -2.50
N HIS A 71 -3.96 -4.14 -1.90
CA HIS A 71 -3.95 -3.82 -0.48
C HIS A 71 -4.70 -2.52 -0.14
N CYS A 72 -4.72 -1.53 -1.03
CA CYS A 72 -5.65 -0.39 -0.91
C CYS A 72 -7.11 -0.87 -0.93
N THR A 73 -7.46 -1.83 -1.80
CA THR A 73 -8.80 -2.41 -1.84
C THR A 73 -9.14 -3.13 -0.53
N ASN A 74 -8.20 -3.90 0.02
CA ASN A 74 -8.39 -4.55 1.32
C ASN A 74 -8.60 -3.54 2.46
N LEU A 75 -7.83 -2.44 2.48
CA LEU A 75 -8.01 -1.36 3.45
C LEU A 75 -9.39 -0.73 3.34
N MET A 76 -9.82 -0.39 2.13
CA MET A 76 -11.15 0.18 1.89
C MET A 76 -12.27 -0.76 2.36
N ILE A 77 -12.12 -2.08 2.19
CA ILE A 77 -13.11 -3.07 2.66
C ILE A 77 -13.15 -3.14 4.19
N LYS A 78 -12.02 -2.96 4.88
CA LYS A 78 -11.95 -3.00 6.35
C LYS A 78 -12.42 -1.70 7.01
N GLY A 79 -12.19 -0.56 6.35
CA GLY A 79 -12.45 0.77 6.89
C GLY A 79 -13.74 1.45 6.44
N ALA A 80 -14.43 0.91 5.42
CA ALA A 80 -15.76 1.36 4.98
C ALA A 80 -16.88 0.68 5.79
#